data_AF-A0A920CP09-F1
#
_entry.id   AF-A0A920CP09-F1
#
_cell.length_a   1.000
_cell.length_b   1.000
_cell.length_c   1.000
_cell.angle_alpha   90.00
_cell.angle_beta   90.00
_cell.angle_gamma   90.00
#
_symmetry.space_group_name_H-M   'P 1'
#
loop_
_entity.id
_entity.type
_entity.pdbx_description
1 polymer ?
#
loop_
_entity_poly.entity_id
_entity_poly.type
_entity_poly.pdbx_seq_one_letter_code
_entity_poly.pdbx_strand_id
1 'polypeptide(L)'
;MYDEFHSNKIMGNSDYVSFNEAMCVHPASKPIFDDRFIQLRAEGHQSSVESYKKIVIAPLKPLFQNHYLMHQQKPSLALLPVMYQAIELHLSMLAEDNSVTKYIKNHAHLSEAELVKQLISVFPALGYGDLQYIELIRQVRKA
;
A
#
# COMPACT_ATOMS: atom_id res chain seq x y z
N MET A 1 20.26 -8.90 1.73
CA MET A 1 18.82 -9.18 1.91
C MET A 1 18.22 -9.80 0.66
N TYR A 2 18.15 -9.12 -0.49
CA TYR A 2 17.58 -9.70 -1.72
C TYR A 2 18.26 -11.03 -2.12
N ASP A 3 19.58 -11.04 -2.29
CA ASP A 3 20.32 -12.23 -2.74
C ASP A 3 20.15 -13.42 -1.79
N GLU A 4 20.07 -13.14 -0.49
CA GLU A 4 19.86 -14.14 0.55
C GLU A 4 18.44 -14.74 0.46
N PHE A 5 17.43 -13.89 0.28
CA PHE A 5 16.03 -14.33 0.17
C PHE A 5 15.79 -15.14 -1.11
N HIS A 6 16.40 -14.71 -2.20
CA HIS A 6 16.35 -15.37 -3.49
C HIS A 6 17.10 -16.71 -3.47
N SER A 7 18.36 -16.73 -3.01
CA SER A 7 19.20 -17.93 -3.02
C SER A 7 18.66 -19.02 -2.07
N ASN A 8 18.14 -18.63 -0.91
CA ASN A 8 17.56 -19.57 0.06
C ASN A 8 16.08 -19.89 -0.22
N LYS A 9 15.47 -19.32 -1.26
CA LYS A 9 14.06 -19.52 -1.60
C LYS A 9 13.11 -19.37 -0.40
N ILE A 10 13.31 -18.31 0.39
CA ILE A 10 12.55 -18.09 1.64
C ILE A 10 11.02 -18.04 1.41
N MET A 11 10.59 -17.61 0.21
CA MET A 11 9.21 -17.53 -0.24
C MET A 11 8.86 -18.64 -1.27
N GLY A 12 9.60 -19.75 -1.28
CA GLY A 12 9.38 -20.88 -2.18
C GLY A 12 9.62 -20.54 -3.65
N ASN A 13 8.68 -20.91 -4.51
CA ASN A 13 8.75 -20.68 -5.97
C ASN A 13 8.15 -19.31 -6.38
N SER A 14 8.13 -18.34 -5.48
CA SER A 14 7.62 -16.99 -5.77
C SER A 14 8.60 -16.20 -6.63
N ASP A 15 8.10 -15.18 -7.32
CA ASP A 15 8.95 -14.18 -7.96
C ASP A 15 9.63 -13.30 -6.90
N TYR A 16 10.90 -12.99 -7.11
CA TYR A 16 11.67 -12.09 -6.26
C TYR A 16 12.00 -10.84 -7.05
N VAL A 17 11.63 -9.69 -6.49
CA VAL A 17 11.87 -8.38 -7.09
C VAL A 17 12.51 -7.47 -6.05
N SER A 18 13.70 -6.94 -6.35
CA SER A 18 14.36 -5.96 -5.48
C SER A 18 13.76 -4.57 -5.69
N PHE A 19 13.24 -3.96 -4.63
CA PHE A 19 12.84 -2.56 -4.65
C PHE A 19 13.84 -1.71 -3.87
N ASN A 20 14.85 -1.20 -4.57
CA ASN A 20 15.96 -0.43 -3.98
C ASN A 20 15.61 1.06 -3.87
N GLU A 21 14.42 1.38 -3.36
CA GLU A 21 13.97 2.74 -3.10
C GLU A 21 13.79 2.92 -1.59
N ALA A 22 14.58 3.80 -0.98
CA ALA A 22 14.58 3.99 0.48
C ALA A 22 14.56 5.47 0.91
N MET A 23 14.31 6.41 0.00
CA MET A 23 14.43 7.85 0.30
C MET A 23 13.08 8.50 0.59
N CYS A 24 13.00 9.15 1.77
CA CYS A 24 11.90 10.04 2.18
C CYS A 24 12.20 11.51 1.87
N VAL A 25 13.03 11.76 0.86
CA VAL A 25 13.38 13.11 0.40
C VAL A 25 12.47 13.49 -0.75
N HIS A 26 12.00 14.73 -0.74
CA HIS A 26 11.01 15.30 -1.66
C HIS A 26 9.54 14.90 -1.40
N PRO A 27 8.58 15.74 -1.85
CA PRO A 27 7.15 15.44 -1.74
C PRO A 27 6.76 14.08 -2.34
N ALA A 28 5.66 13.51 -1.87
CA ALA A 28 5.07 12.37 -2.53
C ALA A 28 4.55 12.75 -3.94
N SER A 29 4.79 11.90 -4.93
CA SER A 29 4.23 12.03 -6.27
C SER A 29 3.19 10.94 -6.52
N LYS A 30 2.14 11.31 -7.27
CA LYS A 30 1.14 10.40 -7.83
C LYS A 30 0.92 10.80 -9.29
N PRO A 31 0.87 9.86 -10.25
CA PRO A 31 1.04 8.40 -10.09
C PRO A 31 2.49 8.00 -9.75
N ILE A 32 2.66 6.79 -9.20
CA ILE A 32 3.99 6.23 -8.90
C ILE A 32 4.57 5.58 -10.16
N PHE A 33 5.91 5.59 -10.28
CA PHE A 33 6.68 5.04 -11.41
C PHE A 33 6.49 5.74 -12.77
N ASP A 34 5.83 6.89 -12.84
CA ASP A 34 5.82 7.73 -14.03
C ASP A 34 7.14 8.52 -14.19
N ASP A 35 7.30 9.22 -15.31
CA ASP A 35 8.53 9.99 -15.57
C ASP A 35 8.76 11.08 -14.52
N ARG A 36 7.70 11.69 -13.98
CA ARG A 36 7.80 12.71 -12.92
C ARG A 36 8.30 12.10 -11.62
N PHE A 37 7.74 10.95 -11.19
CA PHE A 37 8.20 10.19 -10.04
C PHE A 37 9.68 9.84 -10.21
N ILE A 38 10.06 9.32 -11.38
CA ILE A 38 11.43 8.90 -11.66
C ILE A 38 12.40 10.07 -11.57
N GLN A 39 12.06 11.22 -12.14
CA GLN A 39 12.89 12.44 -12.04
C GLN A 39 13.06 12.90 -10.59
N LEU A 40 11.94 13.01 -9.85
CA LEU A 40 11.96 13.48 -8.47
C LEU A 40 12.78 12.58 -7.55
N ARG A 41 12.70 11.25 -7.77
CA ARG A 41 13.47 10.29 -6.99
C ARG A 41 14.94 10.27 -7.42
N ALA A 42 15.25 10.31 -8.71
CA ALA A 42 16.63 10.42 -9.18
C ALA A 42 17.35 11.63 -8.55
N GLU A 43 16.69 12.78 -8.50
CA GLU A 43 17.16 13.98 -7.80
C GLU A 43 17.33 13.76 -6.29
N GLY A 44 16.36 13.10 -5.64
CA GLY A 44 16.43 12.72 -4.22
C GLY A 44 17.62 11.83 -3.87
N HIS A 45 18.06 11.00 -4.81
CA HIS A 45 19.25 10.16 -4.72
C HIS A 45 20.53 10.84 -5.19
N GLN A 46 20.46 12.11 -5.63
CA GLN A 46 21.58 12.84 -6.27
C GLN A 46 22.19 12.03 -7.43
N SER A 47 21.33 11.37 -8.21
CA SER A 47 21.70 10.45 -9.29
C SER A 47 21.07 10.88 -10.61
N SER A 48 21.61 10.37 -11.73
CA SER A 48 20.95 10.57 -13.03
C SER A 48 19.69 9.70 -13.15
N VAL A 49 18.75 10.14 -13.99
CA VAL A 49 17.54 9.39 -14.31
C VAL A 49 17.86 7.99 -14.85
N GLU A 50 18.91 7.86 -15.66
CA GLU A 50 19.36 6.60 -16.25
C GLU A 50 19.87 5.64 -15.17
N SER A 51 20.68 6.14 -14.23
CA SER A 51 21.19 5.35 -13.10
C SER A 51 20.03 4.88 -12.22
N TYR A 52 19.10 5.79 -11.91
CA TYR A 52 17.92 5.49 -11.13
C TYR A 52 17.03 4.44 -11.81
N LYS A 53 16.74 4.60 -13.11
CA LYS A 53 15.97 3.62 -13.89
C LYS A 53 16.63 2.25 -13.86
N LYS A 54 17.97 2.17 -13.95
CA LYS A 54 18.70 0.90 -13.92
C LYS A 54 18.64 0.20 -12.55
N ILE A 55 18.76 0.95 -11.45
CA ILE A 55 18.86 0.39 -10.10
C ILE A 55 17.48 0.11 -9.49
N VAL A 56 16.50 0.98 -9.75
CA VAL A 56 15.19 0.94 -9.09
C VAL A 56 14.11 0.44 -10.02
N ILE A 57 13.96 1.01 -11.22
CA ILE A 57 12.81 0.72 -12.08
C ILE A 57 12.96 -0.59 -12.86
N ALA A 58 14.12 -0.84 -13.46
CA ALA A 58 14.35 -2.02 -14.29
C ALA A 58 14.16 -3.35 -13.55
N PRO A 59 14.58 -3.51 -12.28
CA PRO A 59 14.28 -4.71 -11.50
C PRO A 59 12.78 -4.95 -11.27
N LEU A 60 11.95 -3.89 -11.27
CA LEU A 60 10.49 -4.01 -11.09
C LEU A 60 9.76 -4.49 -12.34
N LYS A 61 10.44 -4.66 -13.47
CA LYS A 61 9.84 -5.09 -14.74
C LYS A 61 8.88 -6.29 -14.61
N PRO A 62 9.15 -7.34 -13.82
CA PRO A 62 8.20 -8.43 -13.62
C PRO A 62 6.84 -7.95 -13.10
N LEU A 63 6.81 -6.97 -12.18
CA LEU A 63 5.58 -6.41 -11.59
C LEU A 63 4.62 -5.85 -12.65
N PHE A 64 5.14 -5.31 -13.74
CA PHE A 64 4.34 -4.72 -14.81
C PHE A 64 3.93 -5.73 -15.89
N GLN A 65 4.58 -6.90 -15.93
CA GLN A 65 4.42 -7.89 -16.99
C GLN A 65 3.65 -9.14 -16.54
N ASN A 66 3.76 -9.51 -15.27
CA ASN A 66 3.09 -10.67 -14.71
C ASN A 66 1.75 -10.29 -14.06
N HIS A 67 0.91 -11.29 -13.85
CA HIS A 67 -0.42 -11.13 -13.25
C HIS A 67 -0.34 -11.15 -11.72
N TYR A 68 -0.09 -10.00 -11.12
CA TYR A 68 -0.27 -9.78 -9.69
C TYR A 68 -1.66 -9.16 -9.42
N LEU A 69 -2.00 -8.94 -8.15
CA LEU A 69 -3.23 -8.26 -7.73
C LEU A 69 -3.23 -6.75 -8.07
N MET A 70 -2.77 -6.38 -9.27
CA MET A 70 -2.80 -5.01 -9.79
C MET A 70 -4.24 -4.55 -10.08
N HIS A 71 -5.17 -5.49 -10.27
CA HIS A 71 -6.57 -5.22 -10.64
C HIS A 71 -7.58 -5.29 -9.49
N GLN A 72 -7.12 -5.33 -8.23
CA GLN A 72 -8.02 -5.37 -7.05
C GLN A 72 -9.05 -6.52 -7.12
N GLN A 73 -8.64 -7.70 -7.60
CA GLN A 73 -9.49 -8.90 -7.67
C GLN A 73 -8.78 -10.06 -7.01
N LYS A 74 -9.51 -11.00 -6.40
CA LYS A 74 -8.93 -12.20 -5.80
C LYS A 74 -8.17 -13.04 -6.86
N PRO A 75 -6.95 -13.52 -6.59
CA PRO A 75 -6.25 -14.37 -7.54
C PRO A 75 -6.89 -15.75 -7.57
N SER A 76 -6.80 -16.44 -8.72
CA SER A 76 -7.23 -17.83 -8.87
C SER A 76 -6.26 -18.83 -8.20
N LEU A 77 -5.08 -18.37 -7.76
CA LEU A 77 -4.09 -19.18 -7.08
C LEU A 77 -4.52 -19.52 -5.65
N ALA A 78 -4.18 -20.73 -5.19
CA ALA A 78 -4.31 -21.10 -3.79
C ALA A 78 -3.38 -20.24 -2.92
N LEU A 79 -3.97 -19.42 -2.06
CA LEU A 79 -3.24 -18.53 -1.15
C LEU A 79 -3.16 -19.12 0.25
N LEU A 80 -2.16 -18.68 1.02
CA LEU A 80 -2.14 -18.92 2.46
C LEU A 80 -3.39 -18.30 3.11
N PRO A 81 -4.00 -18.94 4.13
CA PRO A 81 -5.23 -18.45 4.75
C PRO A 81 -5.16 -16.99 5.22
N VAL A 82 -4.01 -16.55 5.75
CA VAL A 82 -3.81 -15.16 6.20
C VAL A 82 -3.83 -14.17 5.03
N MET A 83 -3.23 -14.54 3.89
CA MET A 83 -3.30 -13.72 2.68
C MET A 83 -4.72 -13.63 2.14
N TYR A 84 -5.48 -14.73 2.23
CA TYR A 84 -6.88 -14.74 1.84
C TYR A 84 -7.71 -13.74 2.66
N GLN A 85 -7.59 -13.78 3.98
CA GLN A 85 -8.26 -12.86 4.89
C GLN A 85 -7.87 -11.41 4.64
N ALA A 86 -6.58 -11.14 4.41
CA ALA A 86 -6.09 -9.79 4.13
C ALA A 86 -6.66 -9.22 2.82
N ILE A 87 -6.79 -10.04 1.77
CA ILE A 87 -7.40 -9.63 0.50
C ILE A 87 -8.89 -9.36 0.68
N GLU A 88 -9.63 -10.25 1.34
CA GLU A 88 -11.06 -10.04 1.61
C GLU A 88 -11.28 -8.74 2.40
N LEU A 89 -10.47 -8.53 3.44
CA LEU A 89 -10.51 -7.32 4.23
C LEU A 89 -10.25 -6.08 3.36
N HIS A 90 -9.17 -6.07 2.57
CA HIS A 90 -8.86 -4.96 1.68
C HIS A 90 -10.00 -4.65 0.69
N LEU A 91 -10.53 -5.67 0.00
CA LEU A 91 -11.61 -5.50 -0.97
C LEU A 91 -12.90 -5.01 -0.31
N SER A 92 -13.22 -5.49 0.88
CA SER A 92 -14.40 -5.02 1.64
C SER A 92 -14.31 -3.53 1.99
N MET A 93 -13.09 -3.00 2.16
CA MET A 93 -12.84 -1.60 2.50
C MET A 93 -12.91 -0.67 1.28
N LEU A 94 -12.88 -1.19 0.05
CA LEU A 94 -13.04 -0.38 -1.17
C LEU A 94 -14.48 0.10 -1.37
N ALA A 95 -15.46 -0.54 -0.74
CA ALA A 95 -16.85 -0.10 -0.79
C ALA A 95 -17.05 1.22 -0.02
N GLU A 96 -17.84 2.14 -0.58
CA GLU A 96 -18.17 3.41 0.09
C GLU A 96 -18.87 3.21 1.44
N ASP A 97 -19.65 2.14 1.58
CA ASP A 97 -20.42 1.82 2.80
C ASP A 97 -19.85 0.59 3.52
N ASN A 98 -18.55 0.63 3.82
CA ASN A 98 -17.83 -0.39 4.57
C ASN A 98 -18.04 -0.28 6.10
N SER A 99 -17.49 -1.24 6.85
CA SER A 99 -17.62 -1.32 8.32
C SER A 99 -17.10 -0.08 9.05
N VAL A 100 -15.99 0.51 8.59
CA VAL A 100 -15.40 1.72 9.19
C VAL A 100 -16.27 2.95 8.94
N THR A 101 -16.72 3.15 7.70
CA THR A 101 -17.59 4.30 7.35
C THR A 101 -18.92 4.24 8.10
N LYS A 102 -19.52 3.06 8.25
CA LYS A 102 -20.70 2.82 9.10
C LYS A 102 -20.44 3.18 10.55
N TYR A 103 -19.30 2.75 11.09
CA TYR A 103 -18.91 3.08 12.45
C TYR A 103 -18.79 4.59 12.64
N ILE A 104 -18.13 5.29 11.71
CA ILE A 104 -17.96 6.75 11.74
C ILE A 104 -19.33 7.45 11.71
N LYS A 105 -20.23 7.06 10.82
CA LYS A 105 -21.59 7.63 10.70
C LYS A 105 -22.38 7.45 12.01
N ASN A 106 -22.31 6.28 12.63
CA ASN A 106 -23.02 5.99 13.87
C ASN A 106 -22.44 6.70 15.10
N HIS A 107 -21.22 7.21 15.01
CA HIS A 107 -20.52 7.93 16.09
C HIS A 107 -20.21 9.39 15.70
N ALA A 108 -21.08 10.03 14.91
CA ALA A 108 -20.91 11.41 14.46
C ALA A 108 -20.82 12.43 15.60
N HIS A 109 -21.34 12.09 16.78
CA HIS A 109 -21.32 12.94 17.98
C HIS A 109 -19.94 13.04 18.66
N LEU A 110 -19.02 12.10 18.40
CA LEU A 110 -17.69 12.11 19.00
C LEU A 110 -16.76 13.12 18.33
N SER A 111 -15.77 13.62 19.06
CA SER A 111 -14.69 14.38 18.44
C SER A 111 -13.85 13.49 17.49
N GLU A 112 -13.12 14.12 16.55
CA GLU A 112 -12.23 13.40 15.63
C GLU A 112 -11.19 12.56 16.40
N ALA A 113 -10.59 13.13 17.46
CA ALA A 113 -9.58 12.45 18.27
C ALA A 113 -10.12 11.23 19.03
N GLU A 114 -11.31 11.35 19.63
CA GLU A 114 -11.95 10.21 20.32
C GLU A 114 -12.32 9.11 19.33
N LEU A 115 -12.82 9.49 18.15
CA LEU A 115 -13.23 8.54 17.14
C LEU A 115 -12.02 7.77 16.57
N VAL A 116 -10.87 8.43 16.35
CA VAL A 116 -9.62 7.75 15.95
C VAL A 116 -9.20 6.71 16.99
N LYS A 117 -9.22 7.08 18.28
CA LYS A 117 -8.85 6.14 19.37
C LYS A 117 -9.76 4.90 19.37
N GLN A 118 -11.07 5.10 19.17
CA GLN A 118 -12.01 3.99 19.08
C GLN A 118 -11.77 3.15 17.83
N LEU A 119 -11.57 3.77 16.66
CA LEU A 119 -11.35 3.06 15.40
C LEU A 119 -10.11 2.16 15.44
N ILE A 120 -9.01 2.64 16.03
CA ILE A 120 -7.79 1.81 16.22
C ILE A 120 -8.09 0.60 17.10
N SER A 121 -8.90 0.77 18.15
CA SER A 121 -9.26 -0.32 19.04
C SER A 121 -10.27 -1.31 18.44
N VAL A 122 -11.22 -0.83 17.64
CA VAL A 122 -12.31 -1.64 17.07
C VAL A 122 -11.86 -2.37 15.80
N PHE A 123 -10.96 -1.76 15.02
CA PHE A 123 -10.47 -2.31 13.76
C PHE A 123 -8.94 -2.51 13.75
N PRO A 124 -8.36 -3.26 14.70
CA PRO A 124 -6.91 -3.44 14.81
C PRO A 124 -6.33 -4.19 13.60
N ALA A 125 -7.12 -5.08 12.98
CA ALA A 125 -6.69 -5.87 11.83
C ALA A 125 -6.49 -5.06 10.54
N LEU A 126 -7.04 -3.83 10.45
CA LEU A 126 -6.86 -2.97 9.28
C LEU A 126 -5.47 -2.35 9.20
N GLY A 127 -4.77 -2.23 10.33
CA GLY A 127 -3.44 -1.62 10.38
C GLY A 127 -3.41 -0.13 9.99
N TYR A 128 -4.54 0.55 9.96
CA TYR A 128 -4.59 1.99 9.68
C TYR A 128 -4.00 2.80 10.83
N GLY A 129 -3.17 3.78 10.45
CA GLY A 129 -2.66 4.80 11.36
C GLY A 129 -3.70 5.89 11.67
N ASP A 130 -3.33 6.77 12.59
CA ASP A 130 -4.11 7.93 13.01
C ASP A 130 -4.45 8.86 11.82
N LEU A 131 -3.48 9.23 10.99
CA LEU A 131 -3.69 10.10 9.83
C LEU A 131 -4.67 9.51 8.82
N GLN A 132 -4.64 8.19 8.61
CA GLN A 132 -5.55 7.51 7.69
C GLN A 132 -6.97 7.53 8.23
N TYR A 133 -7.17 7.27 9.52
CA TYR A 133 -8.49 7.38 10.14
C TYR A 133 -9.00 8.82 10.15
N ILE A 134 -8.14 9.81 10.42
CA ILE A 134 -8.50 11.23 10.35
C ILE A 134 -9.01 11.57 8.94
N GLU A 135 -8.32 11.14 7.90
CA GLU A 135 -8.73 11.38 6.51
C GLU A 135 -10.10 10.76 6.21
N LEU A 136 -10.30 9.49 6.60
CA LEU A 136 -11.58 8.80 6.44
C LEU A 136 -12.72 9.49 7.20
N ILE A 137 -12.50 9.89 8.45
CA ILE A 137 -13.50 10.61 9.26
C ILE A 137 -13.93 11.90 8.55
N ARG A 138 -12.96 12.67 8.06
CA ARG A 138 -13.22 13.94 7.36
C ARG A 138 -13.96 13.72 6.05
N GLN A 139 -13.62 12.68 5.30
CA GLN A 139 -14.32 12.33 4.06
C GLN A 139 -15.77 11.95 4.35
N VAL A 140 -16.00 11.06 5.31
CA VAL A 140 -17.35 10.58 5.66
C VAL A 140 -18.23 11.70 6.22
N ARG A 141 -17.68 12.65 6.99
CA ARG A 141 -18.44 13.78 7.55
C ARG A 141 -18.72 14.92 6.55
N LYS A 142 -17.99 14.95 5.44
CA LYS A 142 -18.20 15.93 4.36
C LYS A 142 -19.24 15.46 3.33
N ALA A 143 -19.45 14.14 3.22
CA ALA A 143 -20.46 13.51 2.37
C ALA A 143 -21.86 13.60 3.01
#